data_AF-A0A836UQH2-F1
#
_entry.id   AF-A0A836UQH2-F1
#
_cell.length_a   1.000
_cell.length_b   1.000
_cell.length_c   1.000
_cell.angle_alpha   90.00
_cell.angle_beta   90.00
_cell.angle_gamma   90.00
#
_symmetry.space_group_name_H-M   'P 1'
#
loop_
_entity.id
_entity.type
_entity.pdbx_description
1 polymer ?
#
loop_
_entity_poly.entity_id
_entity_poly.type
_entity_poly.pdbx_seq_one_letter_code
_entity_poly.pdbx_strand_id
1 'polypeptide(L)'
;MRKLIVVGLAGWAAMLMQVSVVEAQGQGDVLNESPLAPIPQEMSYEEYRDMNRRLTVGLALKAIPVPGMLHFYAGDSKTGKRLLKTSLLGMASIVTGAILVGEGDFPSTDFEVMVLNAGDKDEERRYEKIPVRLEGEATHYRLRELKRDGDLGIGGPLIALGVAVIVYDFVYDFVHGVRVIEEKRDRVRFKYGQQLKLQMSMRGDRAAPSPGLALNYTF
;
A
#
# COMPACT_ATOMS: atom_id res chain seq x y z
N MET A 1 -5.30 -21.68 -25.14
CA MET A 1 -4.36 -21.07 -24.17
C MET A 1 -4.78 -19.66 -23.68
N ARG A 2 -6.06 -19.26 -23.75
CA ARG A 2 -6.56 -17.98 -23.22
C ARG A 2 -6.84 -17.97 -21.70
N LYS A 3 -6.72 -19.12 -21.03
CA LYS A 3 -7.04 -19.26 -19.58
C LYS A 3 -5.84 -19.14 -18.64
N LEU A 4 -4.61 -19.10 -19.15
CA LEU A 4 -3.40 -19.11 -18.30
C LEU A 4 -2.85 -17.72 -17.98
N ILE A 5 -3.16 -16.70 -18.78
CA ILE A 5 -2.65 -15.34 -18.56
C ILE A 5 -3.53 -14.57 -17.56
N VAL A 6 -4.84 -14.88 -17.49
CA VAL A 6 -5.74 -14.30 -16.47
C VAL A 6 -5.40 -14.80 -15.05
N VAL A 7 -4.84 -16.00 -14.93
CA VAL A 7 -4.37 -16.55 -13.63
C VAL A 7 -3.07 -15.90 -13.17
N GLY A 8 -2.24 -15.38 -14.10
CA GLY A 8 -0.98 -14.70 -13.78
C GLY A 8 -1.18 -13.32 -13.13
N LEU A 9 -2.20 -12.56 -13.53
CA LEU A 9 -2.52 -11.26 -12.93
C LEU A 9 -3.41 -11.38 -11.67
N ALA A 10 -4.27 -12.42 -11.60
CA ALA A 10 -4.99 -12.74 -10.36
C ALA A 10 -4.05 -13.28 -9.26
N GLY A 11 -2.93 -13.91 -9.63
CA GLY A 11 -1.93 -14.42 -8.70
C GLY A 11 -1.18 -13.34 -7.91
N TRP A 12 -0.99 -12.16 -8.48
CA TRP A 12 -0.34 -11.04 -7.77
C TRP A 12 -1.28 -10.33 -6.80
N ALA A 13 -2.59 -10.33 -7.06
CA ALA A 13 -3.60 -9.84 -6.11
C ALA A 13 -3.77 -10.78 -4.90
N ALA A 14 -3.53 -12.09 -5.08
CA ALA A 14 -3.63 -13.08 -4.01
C ALA A 14 -2.36 -13.20 -3.14
N MET A 15 -1.19 -12.80 -3.65
CA MET A 15 0.08 -12.90 -2.90
C MET A 15 0.26 -11.78 -1.85
N LEU A 16 -0.58 -10.74 -1.88
CA LEU A 16 -0.68 -9.73 -0.81
C LEU A 16 -1.63 -10.14 0.34
N MET A 17 -2.24 -11.33 0.28
CA MET A 17 -3.12 -11.85 1.34
C MET A 17 -2.44 -12.80 2.33
N GLN A 18 -1.11 -12.97 2.28
CA GLN A 18 -0.41 -13.62 3.38
C GLN A 18 -0.17 -12.62 4.51
N VAL A 19 -1.27 -12.34 5.23
CA VAL A 19 -1.22 -11.81 6.58
C VAL A 19 -0.49 -12.85 7.42
N SER A 20 0.80 -12.65 7.64
CA SER A 20 1.48 -13.26 8.76
C SER A 20 0.79 -12.70 10.00
N VAL A 21 -0.09 -13.50 10.59
CA VAL A 21 -0.71 -13.21 11.87
C VAL A 21 0.46 -13.04 12.84
N VAL A 22 0.76 -11.80 13.21
CA VAL A 22 1.74 -11.52 14.25
C VAL A 22 1.17 -12.15 15.52
N GLU A 23 1.77 -13.25 15.95
CA GLU A 23 1.60 -13.81 17.28
C GLU A 23 2.03 -12.75 18.30
N ALA A 24 1.06 -11.93 18.71
CA ALA A 24 1.15 -11.16 19.93
C ALA A 24 0.68 -12.05 21.10
N GLN A 25 1.47 -13.08 21.42
CA GLN A 25 1.49 -13.70 22.75
C GLN A 25 2.74 -13.16 23.46
N GLY A 26 2.73 -12.58 24.65
CA GLY A 26 1.67 -12.33 25.60
C GLY A 26 2.35 -11.86 26.90
N GLN A 27 2.00 -10.67 27.37
CA GLN A 27 2.05 -10.30 28.79
C GLN A 27 1.15 -9.07 28.96
N GLY A 28 -0.09 -9.31 29.36
CA GLY A 28 -1.12 -8.30 29.55
C GLY A 28 -2.32 -8.59 28.67
N ASP A 29 -3.45 -8.79 29.33
CA ASP A 29 -4.79 -8.96 28.73
C ASP A 29 -4.97 -8.02 27.53
N VAL A 30 -5.43 -8.57 26.41
CA VAL A 30 -5.65 -7.84 25.15
C VAL A 30 -6.78 -6.81 25.30
N LEU A 31 -7.54 -6.92 26.39
CA LEU A 31 -8.56 -5.98 26.87
C LEU A 31 -8.12 -5.22 28.13
N ASN A 32 -6.82 -5.22 28.48
CA ASN A 32 -6.33 -4.44 29.62
C ASN A 32 -6.47 -2.95 29.31
N GLU A 33 -7.61 -2.41 29.72
CA GLU A 33 -7.88 -0.99 29.82
C GLU A 33 -6.70 -0.34 30.54
N SER A 34 -5.96 0.48 29.78
CA SER A 34 -4.82 1.23 30.30
C SER A 34 -5.24 1.86 31.63
N PRO A 35 -4.42 1.73 32.71
CA PRO A 35 -4.71 2.38 33.98
C PRO A 35 -5.13 3.82 33.72
N LEU A 36 -6.24 4.27 34.32
CA LEU A 36 -6.73 5.64 34.18
C LEU A 36 -5.65 6.59 34.70
N ALA A 37 -4.79 7.04 33.80
CA ALA A 37 -3.83 8.09 34.09
C ALA A 37 -4.63 9.37 34.37
N PRO A 38 -4.26 10.16 35.37
CA PRO A 38 -4.94 11.41 35.64
C PRO A 38 -4.86 12.32 34.41
N ILE A 39 -5.99 12.53 33.75
CA ILE A 39 -6.14 13.42 32.61
C ILE A 39 -6.34 14.83 33.18
N PRO A 40 -5.57 15.85 32.76
CA PRO A 40 -5.83 17.23 33.15
C PRO A 40 -7.28 17.60 32.82
N GLN A 41 -8.01 18.22 33.75
CA GLN A 41 -9.41 18.61 33.54
C GLN A 41 -9.61 19.54 32.33
N GLU A 42 -8.57 20.29 31.95
CA GLU A 42 -8.55 21.19 30.80
C GLU A 42 -8.27 20.49 29.45
N MET A 43 -8.06 19.16 29.44
CA MET A 43 -7.74 18.41 28.22
C MET A 43 -9.01 18.04 27.45
N SER A 44 -9.10 18.47 26.19
CA SER A 44 -10.18 18.03 25.32
C SER A 44 -10.00 16.56 24.91
N TYR A 45 -11.11 15.92 24.53
CA TYR A 45 -11.08 14.53 24.07
C TYR A 45 -10.21 14.32 22.83
N GLU A 46 -10.17 15.29 21.91
CA GLU A 46 -9.32 15.23 20.72
C GLU A 46 -7.84 15.30 21.08
N GLU A 47 -7.46 16.20 21.98
CA GLU A 47 -6.08 16.32 22.47
C GLU A 47 -5.63 15.05 23.20
N TYR A 48 -6.52 14.46 24.00
CA TYR A 48 -6.27 13.17 24.65
C TYR A 48 -6.01 12.05 23.62
N ARG A 49 -6.85 11.96 22.58
CA ARG A 49 -6.67 10.98 21.50
C ARG A 49 -5.38 11.22 20.72
N ASP A 50 -5.07 12.47 20.38
CA ASP A 50 -3.87 12.82 19.64
C ASP A 50 -2.61 12.49 20.44
N MET A 51 -2.58 12.78 21.75
CA MET A 51 -1.47 12.44 22.65
C MET A 51 -1.24 10.92 22.77
N ASN A 52 -2.33 10.16 22.85
CA ASN A 52 -2.31 8.70 23.05
C ASN A 52 -2.29 7.90 21.74
N ARG A 53 -2.22 8.57 20.59
CA ARG A 53 -2.15 7.92 19.30
C ARG A 53 -0.80 7.19 19.16
N ARG A 54 -0.84 5.86 19.08
CA ARG A 54 0.36 5.01 19.02
C ARG A 54 0.82 4.86 17.58
N LEU A 55 2.06 5.27 17.30
CA LEU A 55 2.63 5.10 15.96
C LEU A 55 2.64 3.62 15.54
N THR A 56 2.90 2.70 16.48
CA THR A 56 2.86 1.25 16.25
C THR A 56 1.50 0.77 15.75
N VAL A 57 0.40 1.33 16.26
CA VAL A 57 -0.96 0.98 15.79
C VAL A 57 -1.19 1.57 14.39
N GLY A 58 -0.75 2.81 14.15
CA GLY A 58 -0.81 3.41 12.81
C GLY A 58 -0.03 2.60 11.77
N LEU A 59 1.17 2.14 12.11
CA LEU A 59 2.01 1.28 11.27
C LEU A 59 1.41 -0.12 11.10
N ALA A 60 0.79 -0.69 12.13
CA ALA A 60 0.09 -1.97 12.04
C ALA A 60 -1.14 -1.87 11.12
N LEU A 61 -1.90 -0.77 11.19
CA LEU A 61 -3.02 -0.51 10.28
C LEU A 61 -2.58 -0.37 8.82
N LYS A 62 -1.33 0.03 8.57
CA LYS A 62 -0.72 0.07 7.23
C LYS A 62 -0.43 -1.32 6.66
N ALA A 63 -0.46 -2.39 7.47
CA ALA A 63 -0.39 -3.76 6.93
C ALA A 63 -1.49 -4.02 5.89
N ILE A 64 -2.61 -3.29 6.01
CA ILE A 64 -3.62 -3.20 4.95
C ILE A 64 -3.17 -2.06 4.02
N PRO A 65 -2.82 -2.35 2.74
CA PRO A 65 -2.30 -1.37 1.81
C PRO A 65 -3.45 -0.49 1.28
N VAL A 66 -4.05 0.31 2.16
CA VAL A 66 -5.04 1.31 1.79
C VAL A 66 -4.35 2.68 1.80
N PRO A 67 -4.34 3.40 0.67
CA PRO A 67 -3.76 4.73 0.60
C PRO A 67 -4.47 5.73 1.51
N GLY A 68 -3.70 6.58 2.18
CA GLY A 68 -4.22 7.62 3.09
C GLY A 68 -4.56 7.11 4.50
N MET A 69 -4.28 5.84 4.83
CA MET A 69 -4.63 5.25 6.12
C MET A 69 -3.94 5.93 7.30
N LEU A 70 -2.68 6.34 7.14
CA LEU A 70 -1.99 7.03 8.23
C LEU A 70 -2.61 8.40 8.48
N HIS A 71 -3.04 9.10 7.44
CA HIS A 71 -3.80 10.33 7.55
C HIS A 71 -5.18 10.14 8.20
N PHE A 72 -5.93 9.10 7.83
CA PHE A 72 -7.19 8.78 8.49
C PHE A 72 -6.98 8.43 9.97
N TYR A 73 -5.95 7.63 10.27
CA TYR A 73 -5.57 7.31 11.63
C TYR A 73 -5.22 8.58 12.40
N ALA A 74 -4.45 9.49 11.80
CA ALA A 74 -4.08 10.79 12.35
C ALA A 74 -5.23 11.81 12.45
N GLY A 75 -6.47 11.44 12.10
CA GLY A 75 -7.62 12.34 12.10
C GLY A 75 -7.56 13.43 11.03
N ASP A 76 -6.64 13.33 10.06
CA ASP A 76 -6.54 14.21 8.90
C ASP A 76 -7.30 13.60 7.70
N SER A 77 -8.63 13.63 7.81
CA SER A 77 -9.50 13.01 6.82
C SER A 77 -9.45 13.70 5.45
N LYS A 78 -9.07 14.98 5.37
CA LYS A 78 -8.99 15.72 4.11
C LYS A 78 -7.84 15.20 3.25
N THR A 79 -6.65 15.07 3.84
CA THR A 79 -5.49 14.52 3.14
C THR A 79 -5.68 13.03 2.86
N GLY A 80 -6.20 12.26 3.82
CA GLY A 80 -6.51 10.84 3.60
C GLY A 80 -7.45 10.61 2.41
N LYS A 81 -8.54 11.40 2.30
CA LYS A 81 -9.46 11.35 1.14
C LYS A 81 -8.80 11.77 -0.17
N ARG A 82 -7.87 12.73 -0.13
CA ARG A 82 -7.14 13.18 -1.32
C ARG A 82 -6.25 12.05 -1.84
N LEU A 83 -5.47 11.42 -0.97
CA LEU A 83 -4.59 10.31 -1.32
C LEU A 83 -5.40 9.14 -1.90
N LEU A 84 -6.47 8.74 -1.22
CA LEU A 84 -7.38 7.71 -1.72
C LEU A 84 -7.94 8.00 -3.12
N LYS A 85 -8.33 9.26 -3.41
CA LYS A 85 -8.77 9.67 -4.76
C LYS A 85 -7.64 9.59 -5.78
N THR A 86 -6.43 10.02 -5.41
CA THR A 86 -5.24 9.96 -6.27
C THR A 86 -4.86 8.51 -6.61
N SER A 87 -4.91 7.60 -5.63
CA SER A 87 -4.67 6.18 -5.89
C SER A 87 -5.77 5.55 -6.76
N LEU A 88 -7.04 5.92 -6.57
CA LEU A 88 -8.13 5.46 -7.46
C LEU A 88 -7.91 5.93 -8.90
N LEU A 89 -7.42 7.16 -9.09
CA LEU A 89 -7.06 7.67 -10.40
C LEU A 89 -5.90 6.88 -11.02
N GLY A 90 -4.88 6.55 -10.23
CA GLY A 90 -3.78 5.68 -10.67
C GLY A 90 -4.27 4.30 -11.11
N MET A 91 -5.18 3.69 -10.34
CA MET A 91 -5.81 2.41 -10.70
C MET A 91 -6.62 2.51 -12.01
N ALA A 92 -7.39 3.59 -12.18
CA ALA A 92 -8.14 3.83 -13.41
C ALA A 92 -7.21 3.98 -14.62
N SER A 93 -6.05 4.61 -14.46
CA SER A 93 -5.01 4.71 -15.49
C SER A 93 -4.45 3.34 -15.85
N ILE A 94 -4.18 2.46 -14.87
CA ILE A 94 -3.72 1.08 -15.12
C ILE A 94 -4.75 0.28 -15.90
N VAL A 95 -6.01 0.32 -15.46
CA VAL A 95 -7.10 -0.42 -16.15
C VAL A 95 -7.28 0.08 -17.57
N THR A 96 -7.32 1.40 -17.76
CA THR A 96 -7.42 2.01 -19.11
C THR A 96 -6.21 1.63 -19.95
N GLY A 97 -5.01 1.70 -19.40
CA GLY A 97 -3.79 1.31 -20.08
C GLY A 97 -3.80 -0.16 -20.50
N ALA A 98 -4.23 -1.06 -19.62
CA ALA A 98 -4.34 -2.49 -19.92
C ALA A 98 -5.36 -2.80 -21.02
N ILE A 99 -6.46 -2.05 -21.12
CA ILE A 99 -7.44 -2.16 -22.21
C ILE A 99 -6.84 -1.68 -23.53
N LEU A 100 -5.94 -0.69 -23.50
CA LEU A 100 -5.30 -0.11 -24.67
C LEU A 100 -4.03 -0.84 -25.11
N VAL A 101 -3.56 -1.84 -24.36
CA VAL A 101 -2.48 -2.73 -24.82
C VAL A 101 -3.00 -3.56 -25.99
N GLY A 102 -2.35 -3.41 -27.14
CA GLY A 102 -2.74 -4.05 -28.38
C GLY A 102 -2.03 -5.39 -28.61
N GLU A 103 -2.44 -6.08 -29.68
CA GLU A 103 -1.64 -7.14 -30.26
C GLU A 103 -0.49 -6.53 -31.06
N GLY A 104 0.73 -6.89 -30.69
CA GLY A 104 1.97 -6.52 -31.37
C GLY A 104 2.34 -7.49 -32.49
N ASP A 105 3.60 -7.44 -32.90
CA ASP A 105 4.09 -8.26 -34.00
C ASP A 105 4.31 -9.74 -33.62
N PHE A 106 4.38 -10.60 -34.63
CA PHE A 106 4.79 -11.99 -34.43
C PHE A 106 6.28 -12.05 -34.06
N PRO A 107 6.68 -12.87 -33.08
CA PRO A 107 8.07 -13.02 -32.69
C PRO A 107 8.90 -13.58 -33.85
N SER A 108 10.17 -13.20 -33.92
CA SER A 108 11.12 -13.75 -34.90
C SER A 108 11.44 -15.21 -34.60
N THR A 109 11.68 -15.98 -35.65
CA THR A 109 12.01 -17.40 -35.56
C THR A 109 13.10 -17.79 -36.55
N ASP A 110 13.94 -18.74 -36.14
CA ASP A 110 15.00 -19.31 -36.98
C ASP A 110 14.45 -20.36 -37.97
N PHE A 111 13.18 -20.74 -37.84
CA PHE A 111 12.52 -21.73 -38.67
C PHE A 111 11.64 -21.08 -39.74
N GLU A 112 11.41 -21.80 -40.84
CA GLU A 112 10.50 -21.34 -41.89
C GLU A 112 9.08 -21.19 -41.36
N VAL A 113 8.44 -20.06 -41.69
CA VAL A 113 7.08 -19.74 -41.20
C VAL A 113 6.05 -19.99 -42.29
N MET A 114 5.04 -20.78 -41.95
CA MET A 114 3.81 -20.93 -42.72
C MET A 114 2.81 -19.84 -42.31
N VAL A 115 2.43 -18.98 -43.24
CA VAL A 115 1.40 -17.95 -43.03
C VAL A 115 0.08 -18.42 -43.63
N LEU A 116 -0.96 -18.47 -42.80
CA LEU A 116 -2.35 -18.68 -43.22
C LEU A 116 -3.10 -17.35 -43.14
N ASN A 117 -3.99 -17.10 -44.12
CA ASN A 117 -4.80 -15.88 -44.21
C ASN A 117 -3.96 -14.59 -44.20
N ALA A 118 -2.90 -14.56 -45.01
CA ALA A 118 -2.00 -13.43 -45.11
C ALA A 118 -2.76 -12.14 -45.49
N GLY A 119 -2.61 -11.08 -44.68
CA GLY A 119 -3.22 -9.77 -44.94
C GLY A 119 -4.50 -9.49 -44.16
N ASP A 120 -5.10 -10.49 -43.49
CA ASP A 120 -6.19 -10.27 -42.55
C ASP A 120 -5.64 -10.17 -41.12
N LYS A 121 -5.62 -8.97 -40.55
CA LYS A 121 -5.02 -8.76 -39.22
C LYS A 121 -5.73 -9.56 -38.12
N ASP A 122 -6.99 -9.91 -38.24
CA ASP A 122 -7.73 -10.60 -37.18
C ASP A 122 -7.67 -12.13 -37.34
N GLU A 123 -7.42 -12.61 -38.56
CA GLU A 123 -7.39 -14.04 -38.89
C GLU A 123 -6.02 -14.58 -39.32
N GLU A 124 -5.00 -13.74 -39.47
CA GLU A 124 -3.65 -14.16 -39.85
C GLU A 124 -3.06 -15.05 -38.76
N ARG A 125 -2.77 -16.30 -39.12
CA ARG A 125 -2.13 -17.29 -38.23
C ARG A 125 -0.81 -17.71 -38.81
N ARG A 126 0.26 -17.57 -38.02
CA ARG A 126 1.62 -17.99 -38.41
C ARG A 126 2.03 -19.24 -37.65
N TYR A 127 2.68 -20.17 -38.34
CA TYR A 127 3.20 -21.40 -37.75
C TYR A 127 4.66 -21.60 -38.11
N GLU A 128 5.50 -21.89 -37.13
CA GLU A 128 6.90 -22.30 -37.38
C GLU A 128 6.93 -23.76 -37.81
N LYS A 129 7.70 -24.06 -38.86
CA LYS A 129 7.95 -25.42 -39.36
C LYS A 129 9.24 -25.97 -38.75
N ILE A 130 9.12 -26.76 -37.68
CA ILE A 130 10.27 -27.38 -37.02
C ILE A 130 10.53 -28.76 -37.66
N PRO A 131 11.65 -28.99 -38.35
CA PRO A 131 11.95 -30.30 -38.94
C PRO A 131 12.19 -31.33 -37.83
N VAL A 132 11.45 -32.44 -37.86
CA VAL A 132 11.50 -33.47 -36.80
C VAL A 132 12.02 -34.81 -37.29
N ARG A 133 11.78 -35.17 -38.56
CA ARG A 133 12.28 -36.42 -39.18
C ARG A 133 12.54 -36.23 -40.66
N LEU A 134 13.51 -36.97 -41.17
CA LEU A 134 13.83 -37.09 -42.59
C LEU A 134 13.56 -38.54 -42.99
N GLU A 135 12.58 -38.77 -43.88
CA GLU A 135 12.30 -40.08 -44.46
C GLU A 135 12.53 -40.01 -45.97
N GLY A 136 13.66 -40.55 -46.43
CA GLY A 136 14.08 -40.44 -47.83
C GLY A 136 14.32 -38.98 -48.23
N GLU A 137 13.64 -38.51 -49.27
CA GLU A 137 13.68 -37.10 -49.73
C GLU A 137 12.62 -36.20 -49.05
N ALA A 138 11.73 -36.75 -48.21
CA ALA A 138 10.66 -36.00 -47.57
C ALA A 138 11.02 -35.62 -46.12
N THR A 139 11.03 -34.31 -45.84
CA THR A 139 11.19 -33.76 -44.50
C THR A 139 9.83 -33.62 -43.82
N HIS A 140 9.68 -34.26 -42.66
CA HIS A 140 8.49 -34.12 -41.81
C HIS A 140 8.66 -32.95 -40.85
N TYR A 141 7.66 -32.04 -40.83
CA TYR A 141 7.66 -30.85 -39.99
C TYR A 141 6.63 -30.94 -38.88
N ARG A 142 6.97 -30.41 -37.70
CA ARG A 142 6.03 -30.09 -36.62
C ARG A 142 5.69 -28.62 -36.70
N LEU A 143 4.39 -28.31 -36.82
CA LEU A 143 3.90 -26.94 -36.83
C LEU A 143 3.66 -26.43 -35.40
N ARG A 144 4.25 -25.29 -35.06
CA ARG A 144 3.99 -24.59 -33.79
C ARG A 144 3.39 -23.22 -34.09
N GLU A 145 2.18 -22.95 -33.56
CA GLU A 145 1.52 -21.66 -33.75
C GLU A 145 2.28 -20.54 -33.05
N LEU A 146 2.64 -19.51 -33.81
CA LEU A 146 3.17 -18.25 -33.30
C LEU A 146 2.02 -17.39 -32.82
N LYS A 147 2.15 -16.90 -31.59
CA LYS A 147 1.26 -15.86 -31.07
C LYS A 147 1.95 -14.52 -31.24
N ARG A 148 1.15 -13.50 -31.53
CA ARG A 148 1.60 -12.12 -31.47
C ARG A 148 2.06 -11.77 -30.06
N ASP A 149 3.16 -11.06 -29.96
CA ASP A 149 3.58 -10.45 -28.71
C ASP A 149 2.61 -9.33 -28.34
N GLY A 150 2.50 -8.97 -27.07
CA GLY A 150 1.69 -7.81 -26.68
C GLY A 150 2.44 -6.53 -27.03
N ASP A 151 1.83 -5.61 -27.79
CA ASP A 151 2.38 -4.26 -27.96
C ASP A 151 1.81 -3.36 -26.88
N LEU A 152 2.71 -2.91 -26.01
CA LEU A 152 2.38 -1.97 -24.94
C LEU A 152 1.81 -0.67 -25.50
N GLY A 153 2.21 -0.23 -26.71
CA GLY A 153 1.65 0.94 -27.38
C GLY A 153 1.48 2.16 -26.45
N ILE A 154 0.33 2.83 -26.54
CA ILE A 154 -0.07 3.93 -25.63
C ILE A 154 -0.50 3.39 -24.24
N GLY A 155 -0.88 2.11 -24.15
CA GLY A 155 -1.30 1.45 -22.91
C GLY A 155 -0.17 1.33 -21.88
N GLY A 156 1.05 1.04 -22.32
CA GLY A 156 2.23 0.88 -21.47
C GLY A 156 2.58 2.11 -20.64
N PRO A 157 2.72 3.30 -21.25
CA PRO A 157 2.91 4.55 -20.51
C PRO A 157 1.81 4.85 -19.48
N LEU A 158 0.54 4.54 -19.80
CA LEU A 158 -0.58 4.73 -18.87
C LEU A 158 -0.51 3.80 -17.66
N ILE A 159 -0.13 2.54 -17.88
CA ILE A 159 0.11 1.58 -16.80
C ILE A 159 1.26 2.06 -15.93
N ALA A 160 2.39 2.43 -16.54
CA ALA A 160 3.58 2.91 -15.83
C ALA A 160 3.26 4.16 -14.99
N LEU A 161 2.53 5.13 -15.56
CA LEU A 161 2.10 6.33 -14.86
C LEU A 161 1.16 5.98 -13.69
N GLY A 162 0.18 5.10 -13.91
CA GLY A 162 -0.75 4.70 -12.86
C GLY A 162 -0.05 4.01 -11.69
N VAL A 163 0.93 3.14 -11.97
CA VAL A 163 1.78 2.51 -10.95
C VAL A 163 2.60 3.56 -10.21
N ALA A 164 3.26 4.49 -10.93
CA ALA A 164 4.06 5.54 -10.33
C ALA A 164 3.24 6.43 -9.39
N VAL A 165 2.01 6.79 -9.78
CA VAL A 165 1.09 7.58 -8.94
C VAL A 165 0.74 6.84 -7.65
N ILE A 166 0.43 5.54 -7.72
CA ILE A 166 0.09 4.74 -6.53
C ILE A 166 1.30 4.62 -5.60
N VAL A 167 2.48 4.30 -6.14
CA VAL A 167 3.71 4.18 -5.32
C VAL A 167 4.02 5.52 -4.63
N TYR A 168 3.93 6.64 -5.37
CA TYR A 168 4.10 7.97 -4.80
C TYR A 168 3.11 8.23 -3.66
N ASP A 169 1.83 7.89 -3.85
CA ASP A 169 0.77 8.08 -2.86
C ASP A 169 1.06 7.30 -1.57
N PHE A 170 1.51 6.05 -1.69
CA PHE A 170 1.90 5.20 -0.56
C PHE A 170 3.11 5.73 0.21
N VAL A 171 4.14 6.21 -0.50
CA VAL A 171 5.34 6.77 0.13
C VAL A 171 5.02 8.09 0.82
N TYR A 172 4.20 8.93 0.17
CA TYR A 172 3.77 10.20 0.75
C TYR A 172 2.92 9.99 2.01
N ASP A 173 1.91 9.11 1.98
CA ASP A 173 1.10 8.77 3.16
C ASP A 173 1.97 8.29 4.33
N PHE A 174 3.04 7.55 4.02
CA PHE A 174 3.99 7.09 5.04
C PHE A 174 4.76 8.22 5.70
N VAL A 175 5.56 8.95 4.91
CA VAL A 175 6.48 9.95 5.44
C VAL A 175 5.69 11.09 6.08
N HIS A 176 4.65 11.55 5.41
CA HIS A 176 3.87 12.67 5.88
C HIS A 176 2.87 12.26 6.97
N GLY A 177 2.26 11.08 6.88
CA GLY A 177 1.34 10.58 7.91
C GLY A 177 2.02 10.34 9.26
N VAL A 178 3.22 9.75 9.28
CA VAL A 178 4.03 9.60 10.50
C VAL A 178 4.31 10.97 11.13
N ARG A 179 4.76 11.92 10.32
CA ARG A 179 5.07 13.28 10.77
C ARG A 179 3.87 13.99 11.36
N VAL A 180 2.69 13.89 10.74
CA VAL A 180 1.46 14.49 11.28
C VAL A 180 1.06 13.87 12.63
N ILE A 181 1.24 12.56 12.81
CA ILE A 181 0.97 11.90 14.10
C ILE A 181 1.91 12.43 15.17
N GLU A 182 3.20 12.58 14.87
CA GLU A 182 4.21 13.09 15.80
C GLU A 182 3.96 14.57 16.15
N GLU A 183 3.75 15.43 15.15
CA GLU A 183 3.49 16.85 15.37
C GLU A 183 2.25 17.10 16.24
N LYS A 184 1.18 16.31 16.04
CA LYS A 184 -0.02 16.39 16.89
C LYS A 184 0.26 15.94 18.32
N ARG A 185 1.01 14.86 18.51
CA ARG A 185 1.41 14.37 19.83
C ARG A 185 2.27 15.39 20.57
N ASP A 186 3.28 15.92 19.89
CA ASP A 186 4.24 16.84 20.48
C ASP A 186 3.61 18.18 20.81
N ARG A 187 2.63 18.65 20.01
CA ARG A 187 1.84 19.83 20.34
C ARG A 187 1.09 19.69 21.67
N VAL A 188 0.43 18.55 21.90
CA VAL A 188 -0.30 18.30 23.14
C VAL A 188 0.69 18.16 24.30
N ARG A 189 1.77 17.39 24.13
CA ARG A 189 2.82 17.22 25.14
C ARG A 189 3.50 18.53 25.53
N PHE A 190 3.71 19.42 24.56
CA PHE A 190 4.29 20.73 24.81
C PHE A 190 3.33 21.60 25.64
N LYS A 191 2.05 21.69 25.23
CA LYS A 191 1.01 22.46 25.94
C LYS A 191 0.88 22.04 27.41
N TYR A 192 0.68 20.75 27.66
CA TYR A 192 0.48 20.24 29.04
C TYR A 192 1.79 20.03 29.80
N GLY A 193 2.91 19.78 29.12
CA GLY A 193 4.24 19.72 29.72
C GLY A 193 4.70 21.06 30.30
N GLN A 194 4.35 22.18 29.65
CA GLN A 194 4.56 23.52 30.21
C GLN A 194 3.68 23.78 31.43
N GLN A 195 2.40 23.40 31.40
CA GLN A 195 1.49 23.55 32.54
C GLN A 195 1.98 22.77 33.78
N LEU A 196 2.52 21.56 33.59
CA LEU A 196 3.11 20.77 34.68
C LEU A 196 4.36 21.43 35.28
N LYS A 197 5.25 21.99 34.44
CA LYS A 197 6.43 22.74 34.92
C LYS A 197 6.04 23.99 35.70
N LEU A 198 5.02 24.72 35.24
CA LEU A 198 4.45 25.90 35.92
C LEU A 198 3.82 25.54 37.28
N GLN A 199 3.10 24.42 37.36
CA GLN A 199 2.52 23.95 38.62
C GLN A 199 3.61 23.49 39.60
N MET A 200 4.66 22.80 39.12
CA MET A 200 5.81 22.44 39.95
C MET A 200 6.59 23.67 40.45
N SER A 201 6.81 24.69 39.62
CA SER A 201 7.51 25.90 40.04
C SER A 201 6.70 26.70 41.07
N MET A 202 5.38 26.87 40.88
CA MET A 202 4.53 27.50 41.89
C MET A 202 4.43 26.71 43.19
N ARG A 203 4.46 25.37 43.13
CA ARG A 203 4.46 24.51 44.32
C ARG A 203 5.80 24.54 45.06
N GLY A 204 6.92 24.66 44.34
CA GLY A 204 8.25 24.83 44.89
C GLY A 204 8.45 26.19 45.57
N ASP A 205 7.96 27.27 44.96
CA ASP A 205 8.11 28.63 45.51
C ASP A 205 7.22 28.89 46.74
N ARG A 206 6.14 28.12 46.93
CA ARG A 206 5.29 28.19 48.13
C ARG A 206 5.67 27.20 49.24
N ALA A 207 6.61 26.29 49.01
CA ALA A 207 6.97 25.25 49.97
C ALA A 207 8.47 25.27 50.31
N ALA A 208 8.83 25.98 51.38
CA ALA A 208 10.05 25.69 52.15
C ALA A 208 9.89 24.35 52.91
N PRO A 209 10.99 23.69 53.34
CA PRO A 209 11.30 22.31 52.98
C PRO A 209 10.66 21.27 53.89
N SER A 210 10.03 20.26 53.29
CA SER A 210 9.84 18.92 53.88
C SER A 210 9.48 17.95 52.76
N PRO A 211 10.35 16.98 52.39
CA PRO A 211 9.99 15.95 51.42
C PRO A 211 9.19 14.87 52.15
N GLY A 212 7.91 15.13 52.37
CA GLY A 212 6.94 14.14 52.86
C GLY A 212 5.85 13.98 51.81
N LEU A 213 6.01 13.00 50.92
CA LEU A 213 4.95 12.56 50.01
C LEU A 213 3.84 11.89 50.83
N ALA A 214 2.88 12.68 51.33
CA ALA A 214 1.60 12.17 51.82
C ALA A 214 0.64 12.05 50.64
N LEU A 215 0.51 10.84 50.09
CA LEU A 215 -0.56 10.47 49.17
C LEU A 215 -1.82 10.19 50.00
N ASN A 216 -2.67 11.20 50.17
CA ASN A 216 -4.02 10.99 50.69
C ASN A 216 -4.99 10.81 49.51
N TYR A 217 -5.52 9.60 49.38
CA TYR A 217 -6.67 9.30 48.54
C TYR A 217 -7.93 9.42 49.40
N THR A 218 -8.77 10.41 49.10
CA THR A 218 -10.16 10.45 49.56
C THR A 218 -11.04 9.97 48.43
N PHE A 219 -11.79 8.89 48.70
CA PHE A 219 -12.82 8.32 47.83
C PHE A 219 -13.99 9.28 47.64
#